data_AF-A0A7S0WAV1-F1
#
_entry.id   AF-A0A7S0WAV1-F1
#
_cell.length_a   1.000
_cell.length_b   1.000
_cell.length_c   1.000
_cell.angle_alpha   90.00
_cell.angle_beta   90.00
_cell.angle_gamma   90.00
#
_symmetry.space_group_name_H-M   'P 1'
#
loop_
_entity.id
_entity.type
_entity.pdbx_description
1 polymer ?
#
loop_
_entity_poly.entity_id
_entity_poly.type
_entity_poly.pdbx_seq_one_letter_code
_entity_poly.pdbx_strand_id
1 'polypeptide(L)'
;LMVQNLAGSLALVTCKEPLRHSMASQLRNALIKAQLPDAQWVEQASQVIAQENLELGCNLIEKAATEKALRDVDHQIAHAMDLRRTPKTPLNDQFIQMQNWLRFLPEALRPKAGALVPHQKRVYEDFAKLPRDRVAQQQAGGAAGGPSEQAVGAFEGQQQQQQQQQQ
;
A
#
# COMPACT_ATOMS: atom_id res chain seq x y z
N LEU A 1 1.53 -13.00 3.43
CA LEU A 1 2.03 -11.85 4.22
C LEU A 1 2.19 -10.59 3.37
N MET A 2 3.19 -10.48 2.49
CA MET A 2 3.37 -9.29 1.63
C MET A 2 2.14 -8.99 0.75
N VAL A 3 1.66 -10.01 0.03
CA VAL A 3 0.51 -9.89 -0.90
C VAL A 3 -0.76 -9.47 -0.16
N GLN A 4 -1.02 -10.05 1.02
CA GLN A 4 -2.19 -9.71 1.82
C GLN A 4 -2.17 -8.25 2.28
N ASN A 5 -1.02 -7.75 2.75
CA ASN A 5 -0.92 -6.36 3.19
C ASN A 5 -1.11 -5.37 2.03
N LEU A 6 -0.44 -5.63 0.89
CA LEU A 6 -0.52 -4.77 -0.28
C LEU A 6 -1.92 -4.78 -0.92
N ALA A 7 -2.50 -5.97 -1.13
CA ALA A 7 -3.83 -6.10 -1.71
C ALA A 7 -4.90 -5.47 -0.81
N GLY A 8 -4.76 -5.60 0.51
CA GLY A 8 -5.69 -5.01 1.46
C GLY A 8 -5.66 -3.48 1.44
N SER A 9 -4.45 -2.91 1.52
CA SER A 9 -4.25 -1.45 1.47
C SER A 9 -4.78 -0.85 0.15
N LEU A 10 -4.50 -1.50 -0.98
CA LEU A 10 -4.98 -1.05 -2.29
C LEU A 10 -6.51 -1.16 -2.40
N ALA A 11 -7.09 -2.25 -1.90
CA ALA A 11 -8.53 -2.45 -1.90
C ALA A 11 -9.25 -1.34 -1.11
N LEU A 12 -8.76 -1.01 0.08
CA LEU A 12 -9.35 0.03 0.94
C LEU A 12 -9.34 1.41 0.28
N VAL A 13 -8.20 1.81 -0.29
CA VAL A 13 -8.06 3.11 -0.97
C VAL A 13 -8.94 3.19 -2.23
N THR A 14 -9.17 2.05 -2.88
CA THR A 14 -9.97 1.97 -4.10
C THR A 14 -11.48 1.93 -3.81
N CYS A 15 -11.91 1.19 -2.79
CA CYS A 15 -13.32 0.88 -2.58
C CYS A 15 -14.08 1.90 -1.72
N LYS A 16 -13.39 2.66 -0.86
CA LYS A 16 -14.03 3.51 0.16
C LYS A 16 -14.99 4.55 -0.44
N GLU A 17 -14.51 5.35 -1.38
CA GLU A 17 -15.30 6.41 -2.03
C GLU A 17 -16.47 5.84 -2.87
N PRO A 18 -16.24 4.90 -3.81
CA PRO A 18 -17.32 4.36 -4.62
C PRO A 18 -18.34 3.56 -3.80
N LEU A 19 -17.91 2.88 -2.72
CA LEU A 19 -18.82 2.15 -1.83
C LEU A 19 -19.77 3.11 -1.11
N ARG A 20 -19.25 4.21 -0.55
CA ARG A 20 -20.09 5.23 0.12
C ARG A 20 -21.19 5.75 -0.81
N HIS A 21 -20.80 6.12 -2.03
CA HIS A 21 -21.74 6.64 -3.03
C HIS A 21 -22.79 5.59 -3.43
N SER A 22 -22.35 4.35 -3.69
CA SER A 22 -23.23 3.26 -4.08
C SER A 22 -24.25 2.92 -2.99
N MET A 23 -23.81 2.81 -1.73
CA MET A 23 -24.68 2.52 -0.59
C MET A 23 -25.73 3.61 -0.39
N ALA A 24 -25.32 4.88 -0.36
CA ALA A 24 -26.26 5.99 -0.20
C ALA A 24 -27.31 6.02 -1.33
N SER A 25 -26.88 5.81 -2.58
CA SER A 25 -27.78 5.77 -3.73
C SER A 25 -28.76 4.60 -3.69
N GLN A 26 -28.30 3.40 -3.32
CA GLN A 26 -29.17 2.23 -3.23
C GLN A 26 -30.16 2.33 -2.06
N LEU A 27 -29.72 2.83 -0.91
CA LEU A 27 -30.58 3.07 0.25
C LEU A 27 -31.67 4.10 -0.07
N ARG A 28 -31.30 5.22 -0.70
CA ARG A 28 -32.27 6.23 -1.15
C ARG A 28 -33.34 5.61 -2.05
N ASN A 29 -32.92 4.84 -3.05
CA ASN A 29 -33.83 4.16 -3.97
C ASN A 29 -34.74 3.14 -3.28
N ALA A 30 -34.23 2.42 -2.28
CA ALA A 30 -35.01 1.46 -1.50
C ALA A 30 -36.07 2.16 -0.62
N LEU A 31 -35.70 3.26 0.02
CA LEU A 31 -36.58 4.04 0.88
C LEU A 31 -37.69 4.77 0.09
N ILE A 32 -37.37 5.28 -1.11
CA ILE A 32 -38.39 5.85 -2.01
C ILE A 32 -39.40 4.78 -2.43
N LYS A 33 -38.94 3.57 -2.77
CA LYS A 33 -39.83 2.44 -3.11
C LYS A 33 -40.70 1.99 -1.93
N ALA A 34 -40.25 2.22 -0.70
CA ALA A 34 -41.05 1.97 0.51
C ALA A 34 -42.11 3.07 0.77
N GLN A 35 -42.27 4.03 -0.14
CA GLN A 35 -43.27 5.09 -0.08
C GLN A 35 -43.13 6.01 1.15
N LEU A 36 -41.89 6.23 1.61
CA LEU A 36 -41.62 7.16 2.71
C LEU A 36 -41.87 8.61 2.27
N PRO A 37 -42.65 9.39 3.04
CA PRO A 37 -43.21 10.66 2.56
C PRO A 37 -42.22 11.84 2.55
N ASP A 38 -41.11 11.76 3.29
CA ASP A 38 -40.17 12.88 3.45
C ASP A 38 -38.85 12.64 2.69
N ALA A 39 -38.72 13.28 1.53
CA ALA A 39 -37.56 13.14 0.65
C ALA A 39 -36.26 13.72 1.25
N GLN A 40 -36.35 14.74 2.11
CA GLN A 40 -35.18 15.29 2.80
C GLN A 40 -34.68 14.34 3.87
N TRP A 41 -35.62 13.79 4.65
CA TRP A 41 -35.31 12.77 5.65
C TRP A 41 -34.70 11.52 5.01
N VAL A 42 -35.23 11.06 3.87
CA VAL A 42 -34.69 9.89 3.14
C VAL A 42 -33.25 10.11 2.69
N GLU A 43 -32.90 11.30 2.20
CA GLU A 43 -31.52 11.62 1.82
C GLU A 43 -30.59 11.58 3.04
N GLN A 44 -30.97 12.27 4.12
CA GLN A 44 -30.17 12.33 5.35
C GLN A 44 -29.97 10.94 5.96
N ALA A 45 -31.04 10.15 6.06
CA ALA A 45 -30.99 8.78 6.58
C ALA A 45 -30.06 7.90 5.74
N SER A 46 -30.13 8.00 4.41
CA SER A 46 -29.29 7.22 3.50
C SER A 46 -27.80 7.54 3.66
N GLN A 47 -27.45 8.82 3.82
CA GLN A 47 -26.07 9.25 4.05
C GLN A 47 -25.54 8.76 5.40
N VAL A 48 -26.33 8.90 6.47
CA VAL A 48 -25.94 8.44 7.82
C VAL A 48 -25.73 6.92 7.83
N ILE A 49 -26.69 6.16 7.30
CA ILE A 49 -26.59 4.69 7.26
C ILE A 49 -25.37 4.26 6.41
N ALA A 50 -25.13 4.91 5.27
CA ALA A 50 -23.97 4.62 4.44
C ALA A 50 -22.64 4.90 5.16
N GLN A 51 -22.56 5.99 5.92
CA GLN A 51 -21.37 6.36 6.67
C GLN A 51 -21.07 5.38 7.82
N GLU A 52 -22.08 5.02 8.62
CA GLU A 52 -21.94 4.10 9.75
C GLU A 52 -21.54 2.68 9.31
N ASN A 53 -21.96 2.26 8.12
CA ASN A 53 -21.66 0.93 7.59
C ASN A 53 -20.44 0.90 6.65
N LEU A 54 -19.81 2.05 6.39
CA LEU A 54 -18.75 2.16 5.40
C LEU A 54 -17.52 1.32 5.79
N GLU A 55 -17.11 1.38 7.06
CA GLU A 55 -15.94 0.64 7.55
C GLU A 55 -16.15 -0.88 7.47
N LEU A 56 -17.34 -1.35 7.86
CA LEU A 56 -17.71 -2.77 7.75
C LEU A 56 -17.66 -3.25 6.29
N GLY A 57 -18.26 -2.49 5.37
CA GLY A 57 -18.24 -2.82 3.95
C GLY A 57 -16.82 -2.82 3.37
N CYS A 58 -15.99 -1.85 3.74
CA CYS A 58 -14.58 -1.82 3.34
C CYS A 58 -13.81 -3.05 3.85
N ASN A 59 -14.02 -3.44 5.12
CA ASN A 59 -13.38 -4.63 5.71
C ASN A 59 -13.77 -5.92 4.98
N LEU A 60 -15.03 -6.05 4.57
CA LEU A 60 -15.50 -7.22 3.80
C LEU A 60 -14.87 -7.30 2.41
N ILE A 61 -14.84 -6.17 1.68
CA ILE A 61 -14.20 -6.09 0.37
C ILE A 61 -12.70 -6.39 0.49
N GLU A 62 -12.06 -5.82 1.50
CA GLU A 62 -10.64 -6.03 1.76
C GLU A 62 -10.33 -7.51 2.04
N LYS A 63 -11.13 -8.17 2.88
CA LYS A 63 -10.99 -9.60 3.16
C LYS A 63 -11.15 -10.43 1.88
N ALA A 64 -12.19 -10.17 1.09
CA ALA A 64 -12.41 -10.88 -0.16
C ALA A 64 -11.26 -10.68 -1.17
N ALA A 65 -10.77 -9.44 -1.29
CA ALA A 65 -9.66 -9.10 -2.17
C ALA A 65 -8.34 -9.76 -1.74
N THR A 66 -8.04 -9.74 -0.44
CA THR A 66 -6.81 -10.33 0.11
C THR A 66 -6.81 -11.86 0.02
N GLU A 67 -7.94 -12.52 0.28
CA GLU A 67 -8.08 -13.97 0.12
C GLU A 67 -7.94 -14.40 -1.34
N LYS A 68 -8.54 -13.64 -2.26
CA LYS A 68 -8.38 -13.89 -3.71
C LYS A 68 -6.93 -13.70 -4.14
N ALA A 69 -6.31 -12.58 -3.75
CA ALA A 69 -4.92 -12.28 -4.12
C ALA A 69 -3.94 -13.35 -3.62
N LEU A 70 -4.19 -13.95 -2.45
CA LEU A 70 -3.39 -15.07 -1.95
C LEU A 70 -3.46 -16.26 -2.91
N ARG A 71 -4.67 -16.69 -3.28
CA ARG A 71 -4.88 -17.83 -4.20
C ARG A 71 -4.27 -17.57 -5.57
N ASP A 72 -4.45 -16.36 -6.09
CA ASP A 72 -3.94 -15.98 -7.41
C ASP A 72 -2.41 -16.01 -7.43
N VAL A 73 -1.75 -15.54 -6.36
CA VAL A 73 -0.29 -15.60 -6.25
C VAL A 73 0.22 -17.02 -6.10
N ASP A 74 -0.40 -17.84 -5.25
CA ASP A 74 -0.03 -19.25 -5.08
C ASP A 74 -0.06 -19.99 -6.41
N HIS A 75 -1.10 -19.75 -7.22
CA HIS A 75 -1.20 -20.31 -8.57
C HIS A 75 -0.11 -19.78 -9.52
N GLN A 76 0.17 -18.46 -9.50
CA GLN A 76 1.19 -17.87 -10.38
C GLN A 76 2.62 -18.32 -10.06
N ILE A 77 2.93 -18.58 -8.78
CA ILE A 77 4.27 -19.03 -8.39
C ILE A 77 4.45 -20.55 -8.42
N ALA A 78 3.36 -21.33 -8.51
CA ALA A 78 3.40 -22.79 -8.47
C ALA A 78 4.40 -23.39 -9.45
N HIS A 79 4.38 -22.96 -10.71
CA HIS A 79 5.33 -23.41 -11.73
C HIS A 79 6.79 -23.11 -11.35
N ALA A 80 7.07 -21.90 -10.86
CA ALA A 80 8.41 -21.54 -10.41
C ALA A 80 8.86 -22.33 -9.17
N MET A 81 7.93 -22.73 -8.30
CA MET A 81 8.21 -23.59 -7.15
C MET A 81 8.52 -25.03 -7.59
N ASP A 82 7.78 -25.57 -8.55
CA ASP A 82 8.01 -26.92 -9.07
C ASP A 82 9.34 -27.05 -9.81
N LEU A 83 9.73 -26.03 -10.59
CA LEU A 83 11.06 -25.98 -11.21
C LEU A 83 12.20 -26.02 -10.19
N ARG A 84 11.99 -25.46 -9.00
CA ARG A 84 12.96 -25.43 -7.90
C ARG A 84 12.94 -26.70 -7.04
N ARG A 85 11.88 -27.51 -7.08
CA ARG A 85 11.77 -28.79 -6.36
C ARG A 85 12.63 -29.88 -6.97
N THR A 86 12.88 -29.84 -8.27
CA THR A 86 13.67 -30.85 -8.98
C THR A 86 15.06 -30.31 -9.31
N PRO A 87 16.06 -30.49 -8.43
CA PRO A 87 17.42 -30.05 -8.72
C PRO A 87 17.96 -30.73 -9.97
N LYS A 88 18.60 -29.95 -10.87
CA LYS A 88 19.26 -30.38 -12.12
C LYS A 88 18.36 -30.61 -13.34
N THR A 89 17.21 -29.95 -13.41
CA THR A 89 16.50 -29.84 -14.70
C THR A 89 17.17 -28.79 -15.60
N PRO A 90 17.17 -28.95 -16.93
CA PRO A 90 17.71 -27.93 -17.85
C PRO A 90 17.03 -26.56 -17.70
N LEU A 91 15.78 -26.52 -17.21
CA LEU A 91 15.06 -25.30 -16.83
C LEU A 91 15.65 -24.59 -15.61
N ASN A 92 16.15 -25.33 -14.62
CA ASN A 92 16.84 -24.74 -13.46
C ASN A 92 18.17 -24.09 -13.88
N ASP A 93 18.90 -24.73 -14.79
CA ASP A 93 20.14 -24.16 -15.35
C ASP A 93 19.85 -22.90 -16.19
N GLN A 94 18.75 -22.90 -16.96
CA GLN A 94 18.29 -21.73 -17.70
C GLN A 94 17.87 -20.57 -16.78
N PHE A 95 17.25 -20.86 -15.63
CA PHE A 95 16.93 -19.85 -14.63
C PHE A 95 18.19 -19.23 -14.01
N ILE A 96 19.21 -20.04 -13.70
CA ILE A 96 20.52 -19.57 -13.23
C ILE A 96 21.21 -18.72 -14.31
N GLN A 97 21.12 -19.12 -15.58
CA GLN A 97 21.64 -18.36 -16.72
C GLN A 97 20.92 -17.01 -16.89
N MET A 98 19.60 -16.95 -16.72
CA MET A 98 18.84 -15.71 -16.77
C MET A 98 19.26 -14.73 -15.66
N GLN A 99 19.76 -15.25 -14.53
CA GLN A 99 20.28 -14.48 -13.41
C GLN A 99 21.75 -14.04 -13.57
N ASN A 100 22.36 -14.24 -14.75
CA ASN A 100 23.76 -13.89 -15.01
C ASN A 100 24.09 -12.42 -14.74
N TRP A 101 23.13 -11.52 -14.90
CA TRP A 101 23.28 -10.09 -14.62
C TRP A 101 23.56 -9.79 -13.13
N LEU A 102 23.17 -10.68 -12.21
CA LEU A 102 23.45 -10.53 -10.77
C LEU A 102 24.95 -10.51 -10.45
N ARG A 103 25.80 -11.01 -11.35
CA ARG A 103 27.26 -10.95 -11.19
C ARG A 103 27.80 -9.52 -11.26
N PHE A 104 27.09 -8.61 -11.93
CA PHE A 104 27.49 -7.20 -12.03
C PHE A 104 27.09 -6.36 -10.81
N LEU A 105 26.28 -6.90 -9.89
CA LEU A 105 25.96 -6.23 -8.64
C LEU A 105 27.16 -6.24 -7.69
N PRO A 106 27.39 -5.13 -6.95
CA PRO A 106 28.32 -5.10 -5.83
C PRO A 106 28.02 -6.20 -4.81
N GLU A 107 29.06 -6.70 -4.13
CA GLU A 107 28.93 -7.84 -3.20
C GLU A 107 27.89 -7.61 -2.09
N ALA A 108 27.69 -6.35 -1.65
CA ALA A 108 26.68 -6.00 -0.65
C ALA A 108 25.22 -6.18 -1.11
N LEU A 109 24.97 -6.09 -2.43
CA LEU A 109 23.63 -6.20 -3.02
C LEU A 109 23.41 -7.51 -3.77
N ARG A 110 24.48 -8.29 -3.98
CA ARG A 110 24.41 -9.58 -4.65
C ARG A 110 23.66 -10.59 -3.77
N PRO A 111 22.60 -11.24 -4.28
CA PRO A 111 21.95 -12.32 -3.57
C PRO A 111 22.93 -13.48 -3.35
N LYS A 112 23.12 -13.88 -2.08
CA LYS A 112 23.97 -15.02 -1.74
C LYS A 112 23.24 -16.33 -2.00
N ALA A 113 23.97 -17.35 -2.45
CA ALA A 113 23.42 -18.70 -2.58
C ALA A 113 23.06 -19.25 -1.20
N GLY A 114 21.84 -19.78 -1.06
CA GLY A 114 21.34 -20.32 0.20
C GLY A 114 20.19 -19.49 0.79
N ALA A 115 19.98 -19.62 2.10
CA ALA A 115 18.92 -18.93 2.79
C ALA A 115 19.23 -17.43 2.97
N LEU A 116 18.17 -16.61 2.96
CA LEU A 116 18.26 -15.18 3.25
C LEU A 116 18.74 -14.94 4.69
N VAL A 117 19.60 -13.94 4.88
CA VAL A 117 20.04 -13.50 6.20
C VAL A 117 18.84 -12.91 6.96
N PRO A 118 18.72 -13.05 8.30
CA PRO A 118 17.55 -12.58 9.04
C PRO A 118 17.20 -11.10 8.80
N HIS A 119 18.20 -10.22 8.67
CA HIS A 119 17.95 -8.80 8.37
C HIS A 119 17.30 -8.60 6.98
N GLN A 120 17.64 -9.43 5.99
CA GLN A 120 17.09 -9.35 4.63
C GLN A 120 15.65 -9.88 4.61
N LYS A 121 15.38 -10.93 5.40
CA LYS A 121 14.03 -11.48 5.56
C LYS A 121 13.10 -10.53 6.31
N ARG A 122 13.63 -9.66 7.18
CA ARG A 122 12.86 -8.73 8.02
C ARG A 122 11.86 -7.90 7.22
N VAL A 123 12.21 -7.45 6.02
CA VAL A 123 11.31 -6.68 5.15
C VAL A 123 10.00 -7.45 4.85
N TYR A 124 10.08 -8.76 4.65
CA TYR A 124 8.90 -9.61 4.42
C TYR A 124 8.06 -9.82 5.68
N GLU A 125 8.72 -9.88 6.84
CA GLU A 125 8.07 -10.03 8.14
C GLU A 125 7.42 -8.73 8.60
N ASP A 126 7.97 -7.58 8.22
CA ASP A 126 7.42 -6.28 8.55
C ASP A 126 6.05 -6.06 7.87
N PHE A 127 5.80 -6.63 6.69
CA PHE A 127 4.45 -6.65 6.10
C PHE A 127 3.39 -7.34 6.98
N ALA A 128 3.78 -8.23 7.89
CA ALA A 128 2.86 -8.81 8.86
C ALA A 128 2.64 -7.92 10.10
N LYS A 129 3.56 -6.98 10.34
CA LYS A 129 3.60 -6.14 11.56
C LYS A 129 3.12 -4.71 11.34
N LEU A 130 3.02 -4.23 10.10
CA LEU A 130 2.53 -2.87 9.82
C LEU A 130 1.13 -2.69 10.45
N PRO A 131 0.99 -1.85 11.50
CA PRO A 131 -0.31 -1.58 12.10
C PRO A 131 -1.18 -0.86 11.07
N ARG A 132 -2.34 -1.43 10.76
CA ARG A 132 -3.27 -0.88 9.76
C ARG A 132 -3.74 0.55 10.09
N ASP A 133 -3.68 0.96 11.34
CA ASP A 133 -4.07 2.30 11.80
C ASP A 133 -3.22 3.43 11.18
N ARG A 134 -1.96 3.17 10.81
CA ARG A 134 -1.08 4.22 10.27
C ARG A 134 -1.49 4.72 8.89
N VAL A 135 -2.09 3.87 8.05
CA VAL A 135 -2.53 4.30 6.70
C VAL A 135 -3.80 5.14 6.77
N ALA A 136 -4.67 4.90 7.76
CA ALA A 136 -5.88 5.69 7.99
C ALA A 136 -5.57 7.08 8.59
N GLN A 137 -4.60 7.17 9.53
CA GLN A 137 -4.22 8.46 10.13
C GLN A 137 -3.40 9.37 9.20
N GLN A 138 -2.64 8.84 8.25
CA GLN A 138 -1.87 9.67 7.32
C GLN A 138 -2.75 10.46 6.33
N GLN A 139 -4.00 10.04 6.09
CA GLN A 139 -4.95 10.79 5.24
C GLN A 139 -5.65 11.94 5.96
N ALA A 140 -5.68 11.97 7.29
CA ALA A 140 -6.24 13.08 8.07
C ALA A 140 -5.23 14.21 8.38
N GLY A 141 -3.93 14.01 8.10
CA GLY A 141 -2.84 14.96 8.41
C GLY A 141 -2.18 15.64 7.20
N GLY A 142 -2.70 15.45 5.99
CA GLY A 142 -2.06 15.89 4.73
C GLY A 142 -2.22 17.36 4.37
N ALA A 143 -2.39 18.26 5.34
CA ALA A 143 -2.52 19.70 5.12
C ALA A 143 -1.74 20.55 6.14
N ALA A 144 -0.49 20.17 6.45
CA ALA A 144 0.48 21.08 7.07
C ALA A 144 1.90 20.49 6.97
N GLY A 145 2.64 20.87 5.94
CA GLY A 145 4.03 20.45 5.76
C GLY A 145 4.60 21.00 4.47
N GLY A 146 4.64 22.34 4.36
CA GLY A 146 5.27 23.02 3.24
C GLY A 146 6.76 22.67 3.10
N PRO A 147 7.33 22.81 1.90
CA PRO A 147 8.74 22.54 1.68
C PRO A 147 9.60 23.46 2.54
N SER A 148 10.56 22.86 3.22
CA SER A 148 11.58 23.49 4.05
C SER A 148 12.40 24.50 3.23
N GLU A 149 12.05 25.78 3.37
CA GLU A 149 12.73 26.94 2.82
C GLU A 149 13.74 27.53 3.83
N GLN A 150 14.56 26.67 4.45
CA GLN A 150 15.58 27.07 5.44
C GLN A 150 17.03 26.95 4.94
N ALA A 151 17.24 26.80 3.64
CA ALA A 151 18.59 26.69 3.07
C ALA A 151 19.17 28.00 2.49
N VAL A 152 18.42 29.12 2.48
CA VAL A 152 18.88 30.36 1.79
C VAL A 152 19.47 31.42 2.73
N GLY A 153 19.16 31.39 4.04
CA GLY A 153 19.60 32.44 4.98
C GLY A 153 21.02 32.31 5.54
N ALA A 154 21.73 31.21 5.26
CA ALA A 154 23.04 30.93 5.88
C ALA A 154 24.25 31.42 5.06
N PHE A 155 24.07 31.87 3.81
CA PHE A 155 25.18 32.25 2.93
C PHE A 155 25.47 33.76 2.88
N GLU A 156 24.51 34.62 3.25
CA GLU A 156 24.70 36.09 3.24
C GLU A 156 25.44 36.63 4.48
N GLY A 157 25.35 35.93 5.63
CA GLY A 157 25.98 36.39 6.88
C GLY A 157 27.52 36.28 6.92
N GLN A 158 28.12 35.49 6.03
CA GLN A 158 29.57 35.24 6.05
C GLN A 158 30.36 36.18 5.12
N GLN A 159 29.71 36.81 4.15
CA GLN A 159 30.38 37.71 3.20
C GLN A 159 30.53 39.14 3.76
N GLN A 160 29.68 39.55 4.70
CA GLN A 160 29.74 40.90 5.28
C GLN A 160 30.82 41.04 6.37
N GLN A 161 31.25 39.94 7.00
CA GLN A 161 32.29 39.99 8.04
C GLN A 161 33.71 40.04 7.47
N GLN A 162 33.92 39.62 6.20
CA GLN A 162 35.24 39.66 5.57
C GLN A 162 35.57 41.04 4.97
N GLN A 163 34.56 41.89 4.72
CA GLN A 163 34.77 43.24 4.17
C GLN A 163 35.06 44.30 5.25
N GLN A 164 34.83 43.99 6.53
CA GLN A 164 35.10 44.90 7.65
C GLN A 164 36.51 44.73 8.25
N GLN A 165 37.29 43.78 7.75
CA GLN A 165 38.67 43.52 8.18
C GLN A 165 39.75 44.05 7.22
N GLN A 166 39.34 44.84 6.21
CA GLN A 166 40.24 45.45 5.21
C GLN A 166 40.20 46.98 5.19
N GLN A 167 39.78 47.62 6.29
CA GLN A 167 40.16 49.00 6.60
C GLN A 167 41.08 49.04 7.81
#